data_AF-A0A4Z1I946-F1
#
_entry.id   AF-A0A4Z1I946-F1
#
_cell.length_a   1.000
_cell.length_b   1.000
_cell.length_c   1.000
_cell.angle_alpha   90.00
_cell.angle_beta   90.00
_cell.angle_gamma   90.00
#
_symmetry.space_group_name_H-M   'P 1'
#
loop_
_entity.id
_entity.type
_entity.pdbx_description
1 polymer ?
#
loop_
_entity_poly.entity_id
_entity_poly.type
_entity_poly.pdbx_seq_one_letter_code
_entity_poly.pdbx_strand_id
1 'polypeptide(L)'
;MSTSLASWSFGSRMRPMVIVGVFLSLVLVYGFAYCLNHDEIEPKLKPLDAGPITIVQIETIERTVTHTSTSISISTKTEYALPTSTLDPTKLAFMVETRPLPHLPLQLTHMTSVIPQEWTFKFMGSNASINYLLGFHHLRDLVASNKLTLVPLPSHWDVSSRESISQMFTDPELYKSLSPAEHLLVFQPDSIFCTKAPTTLNDFIKYDYIGAPWSTYSTYGGNGGLSLRRVSSILRLLEKERRKPGDGALEDLWLSNGLNKLEGSRMASAAVSKTFSVESVWDEAPLGYHIGWLGVHHEQIWDKPDYVSHIMNYCPEVKIILGMKLDNDKPQGVS
;
A
#
# COMPACT_ATOMS: atom_id res chain seq x y z
N MET A 1 35.37 81.95 -11.61
CA MET A 1 34.19 82.44 -12.35
C MET A 1 33.66 81.23 -13.12
N SER A 2 32.60 80.52 -12.71
CA SER A 2 31.21 80.90 -12.39
C SER A 2 30.29 81.05 -13.61
N THR A 3 29.52 79.99 -13.90
CA THR A 3 28.18 79.87 -14.55
C THR A 3 27.91 78.36 -14.69
N SER A 4 26.84 77.69 -14.25
CA SER A 4 25.45 78.03 -13.87
C SER A 4 24.61 78.56 -15.04
N LEU A 5 23.40 78.10 -15.38
CA LEU A 5 22.52 77.00 -14.88
C LEU A 5 22.38 75.89 -15.98
N ALA A 6 21.48 74.89 -16.00
CA ALA A 6 20.25 74.57 -15.25
C ALA A 6 19.95 73.04 -15.20
N SER A 7 18.85 72.65 -14.56
CA SER A 7 18.22 71.32 -14.63
C SER A 7 16.75 71.42 -15.02
N TRP A 8 16.26 70.54 -15.90
CA TRP A 8 14.83 70.38 -16.20
C TRP A 8 14.43 68.91 -15.96
N SER A 9 13.45 68.69 -15.08
CA SER A 9 12.88 67.36 -14.81
C SER A 9 11.62 67.14 -15.65
N PHE A 10 11.38 65.90 -16.09
CA PHE A 10 10.12 65.55 -16.76
C PHE A 10 9.52 64.23 -16.25
N GLY A 11 8.42 64.36 -15.52
CA GLY A 11 7.27 63.44 -15.60
C GLY A 11 7.43 61.99 -15.17
N SER A 12 7.47 61.71 -13.86
CA SER A 12 7.31 60.35 -13.29
C SER A 12 5.89 59.74 -13.43
N ARG A 13 4.98 60.37 -14.19
CA ARG A 13 3.53 60.12 -14.11
C ARG A 13 2.95 59.16 -15.17
N MET A 14 3.67 58.82 -16.23
CA MET A 14 3.19 57.89 -17.28
C MET A 14 3.56 56.41 -17.06
N ARG A 15 4.52 56.09 -16.20
CA ARG A 15 4.94 54.68 -15.97
C ARG A 15 3.90 53.78 -15.27
N PRO A 16 3.10 54.24 -14.29
CA PRO A 16 2.15 53.35 -13.60
C PRO A 16 0.99 52.89 -14.50
N MET A 17 0.43 53.79 -15.31
CA MET A 17 -0.76 53.49 -16.13
C MET A 17 -0.49 52.46 -17.23
N VAL A 18 0.70 52.49 -17.86
CA VAL A 18 1.08 51.50 -18.88
C VAL A 18 1.24 50.11 -18.26
N ILE A 19 1.86 50.01 -17.06
CA ILE A 19 2.06 48.73 -16.37
C ILE A 19 0.72 48.13 -15.91
N VAL A 20 -0.19 48.96 -15.38
CA VAL A 20 -1.54 48.51 -15.00
C VAL A 20 -2.35 48.07 -16.23
N GLY A 21 -2.25 48.78 -17.35
CA GLY A 21 -2.91 48.39 -18.60
C GLY A 21 -2.45 47.04 -19.16
N VAL A 22 -1.15 46.77 -19.10
CA VAL A 22 -0.56 45.47 -19.53
C VAL A 22 -0.92 44.33 -18.57
N PHE A 23 -1.02 44.59 -17.26
CA PHE A 23 -1.49 43.59 -16.30
C PHE A 23 -2.97 43.25 -16.49
N LEU A 24 -3.84 44.24 -16.73
CA LEU A 24 -5.27 43.98 -16.96
C LEU A 24 -5.50 43.19 -18.25
N SER A 25 -4.77 43.46 -19.34
CA SER A 25 -4.91 42.72 -20.58
C SER A 25 -4.44 41.27 -20.44
N LEU A 26 -3.34 41.01 -19.72
CA LEU A 26 -2.87 39.65 -19.43
C LEU A 26 -3.86 38.86 -18.57
N VAL A 27 -4.45 39.48 -17.53
CA VAL A 27 -5.47 38.82 -16.69
C VAL A 27 -6.75 38.52 -17.48
N LEU A 28 -7.17 39.42 -18.37
CA LEU A 28 -8.32 39.17 -19.26
C LEU A 28 -8.04 38.04 -20.26
N VAL A 29 -6.87 38.02 -20.90
CA VAL A 29 -6.52 36.98 -21.88
C VAL A 29 -6.37 35.60 -21.20
N TYR A 30 -5.69 35.52 -20.05
CA TYR A 30 -5.59 34.27 -19.30
C TYR A 30 -6.92 33.83 -18.68
N GLY A 31 -7.75 34.77 -18.19
CA GLY A 31 -9.08 34.46 -17.66
C GLY A 31 -10.02 33.93 -18.73
N PHE A 32 -10.00 34.52 -19.94
CA PHE A 32 -10.81 34.03 -21.06
C PHE A 32 -10.32 32.67 -21.56
N ALA A 33 -9.00 32.45 -21.63
CA ALA A 33 -8.43 31.15 -21.97
C ALA A 33 -8.76 30.07 -20.92
N TYR A 34 -8.75 30.42 -19.63
CA TYR A 34 -9.12 29.52 -18.53
C TYR A 34 -10.61 29.11 -18.60
N CYS A 35 -11.51 30.06 -18.87
CA CYS A 35 -12.94 29.76 -19.04
C CYS A 35 -13.22 28.91 -20.29
N LEU A 36 -12.56 29.21 -21.42
CA LEU A 36 -12.74 28.44 -22.66
C LEU A 36 -12.22 27.01 -22.58
N ASN A 37 -11.29 26.71 -21.67
CA ASN A 37 -10.74 25.37 -21.46
C ASN A 37 -11.55 24.53 -20.44
N HIS A 38 -12.66 25.06 -19.90
CA HIS A 38 -13.47 24.40 -18.87
C HIS A 38 -14.93 24.11 -19.29
N ASP A 39 -15.35 24.45 -20.50
CA ASP A 39 -16.63 23.99 -21.08
C ASP A 39 -16.50 22.56 -21.65
N GLU A 40 -16.28 21.57 -20.76
CA GLU A 40 -16.52 20.17 -21.10
C GLU A 40 -18.03 19.89 -21.11
N ILE A 41 -18.60 19.73 -22.30
CA ILE A 41 -19.99 19.32 -22.49
C ILE A 41 -20.10 17.83 -22.18
N GLU A 42 -20.53 17.47 -20.96
CA GLU A 42 -20.81 16.08 -20.61
C GLU A 42 -21.93 15.49 -21.49
N PRO A 43 -21.67 14.39 -22.24
CA PRO A 43 -22.74 13.66 -22.89
C PRO A 43 -23.50 12.84 -21.85
N LYS A 44 -24.77 13.18 -21.60
CA LYS A 44 -25.69 12.40 -20.75
C LYS A 44 -25.95 11.00 -21.31
N LEU A 45 -25.06 10.06 -21.05
CA LEU A 45 -25.31 8.64 -21.26
C LEU A 45 -26.25 8.13 -20.16
N LYS A 46 -27.36 7.49 -20.55
CA LYS A 46 -28.17 6.70 -19.61
C LYS A 46 -27.37 5.44 -19.21
N PRO A 47 -27.43 4.99 -17.95
CA PRO A 47 -26.90 3.69 -17.59
C PRO A 47 -27.61 2.59 -18.40
N LEU A 48 -26.84 1.63 -18.91
CA LEU A 48 -27.38 0.34 -19.31
C LEU A 48 -27.35 -0.55 -18.07
N ASP A 49 -28.47 -1.19 -17.74
CA ASP A 49 -28.56 -2.14 -16.63
C ASP A 49 -27.75 -3.41 -16.92
N ALA A 50 -26.46 -3.39 -16.56
CA ALA A 50 -25.58 -4.55 -16.63
C ALA A 50 -25.73 -5.38 -15.34
N GLY A 51 -26.69 -6.31 -15.36
CA GLY A 51 -26.74 -7.38 -14.36
C GLY A 51 -25.48 -8.26 -14.40
N PRO A 52 -25.10 -8.92 -13.30
CA PRO A 52 -23.86 -9.69 -13.23
C PRO A 52 -23.85 -10.84 -14.25
N ILE A 53 -22.79 -10.92 -15.06
CA ILE A 53 -22.58 -12.01 -16.01
C ILE A 53 -22.22 -13.27 -15.22
N THR A 54 -23.15 -14.21 -15.12
CA THR A 54 -22.93 -15.50 -14.47
C THR A 54 -22.06 -16.39 -15.36
N ILE A 55 -20.81 -16.64 -14.94
CA ILE A 55 -20.00 -17.73 -15.51
C ILE A 55 -20.57 -19.05 -14.96
N VAL A 56 -21.38 -19.72 -15.78
CA VAL A 56 -21.89 -21.07 -15.44
C VAL A 56 -20.80 -22.08 -15.73
N GLN A 57 -20.29 -22.72 -14.67
CA GLN A 57 -19.41 -23.87 -14.79
C GLN A 57 -20.22 -25.06 -15.34
N ILE A 58 -19.83 -25.59 -16.49
CA ILE A 58 -20.55 -26.67 -17.18
C ILE A 58 -20.16 -28.00 -16.54
N GLU A 59 -21.09 -28.66 -15.84
CA GLU A 59 -20.92 -30.05 -15.41
C GLU A 59 -21.22 -31.06 -16.54
N THR A 60 -20.41 -32.12 -16.57
CA THR A 60 -20.55 -33.24 -17.51
C THR A 60 -21.73 -34.13 -17.11
N ILE A 61 -22.76 -34.22 -17.95
CA ILE A 61 -23.91 -35.10 -17.73
C ILE A 61 -23.64 -36.48 -18.36
N GLU A 62 -23.38 -37.50 -17.55
CA GLU A 62 -23.53 -38.89 -18.01
C GLU A 62 -25.01 -39.23 -18.23
N ARG A 63 -25.33 -39.90 -19.34
CA ARG A 63 -26.70 -40.30 -19.69
C ARG A 63 -26.79 -41.81 -19.89
N THR A 64 -27.48 -42.48 -18.97
CA THR A 64 -27.96 -43.85 -19.17
C THR A 64 -29.39 -43.80 -19.69
N VAL A 65 -29.60 -44.25 -20.93
CA VAL A 65 -30.93 -44.25 -21.57
C VAL A 65 -31.54 -45.64 -21.50
N THR A 66 -32.67 -45.78 -20.80
CA THR A 66 -33.50 -46.99 -20.83
C THR A 66 -34.87 -46.62 -21.38
N HIS A 67 -35.24 -47.16 -22.54
CA HIS A 67 -36.52 -46.85 -23.19
C HIS A 67 -37.69 -47.60 -22.54
N THR A 68 -38.60 -46.87 -21.89
CA THR A 68 -40.02 -47.27 -21.83
C THR A 68 -40.91 -46.03 -21.77
N SER A 69 -41.97 -46.02 -22.56
CA SER A 69 -42.90 -44.89 -22.68
C SER A 69 -43.71 -44.66 -21.40
N THR A 70 -43.55 -43.50 -20.75
CA THR A 70 -44.60 -42.68 -20.10
C THR A 70 -43.94 -41.35 -19.66
N SER A 71 -44.72 -40.27 -19.54
CA SER A 71 -44.26 -38.90 -19.30
C SER A 71 -43.26 -38.72 -18.13
N ILE A 72 -42.12 -38.08 -18.41
CA ILE A 72 -41.14 -37.65 -17.40
C ILE A 72 -41.48 -36.21 -16.98
N SER A 73 -41.81 -36.01 -15.70
CA SER A 73 -41.86 -34.69 -15.07
C SER A 73 -40.50 -34.35 -14.45
N ILE A 74 -39.81 -33.35 -15.01
CA ILE A 74 -38.51 -32.90 -14.52
C ILE A 74 -38.74 -31.78 -13.50
N SER A 75 -38.42 -32.01 -12.23
CA SER A 75 -38.38 -30.98 -11.19
C SER A 75 -36.93 -30.62 -10.88
N THR A 76 -36.44 -29.52 -11.47
CA THR A 76 -35.12 -28.97 -11.18
C THR A 76 -35.17 -28.17 -9.87
N LYS A 77 -34.71 -28.79 -8.76
CA LYS A 77 -34.43 -28.06 -7.52
C LYS A 77 -33.06 -27.41 -7.64
N THR A 78 -33.01 -26.16 -8.13
CA THR A 78 -31.77 -25.37 -8.14
C THR A 78 -31.43 -24.95 -6.71
N GLU A 79 -30.61 -25.75 -6.05
CA GLU A 79 -29.99 -25.37 -4.78
C GLU A 79 -28.82 -24.43 -5.11
N TYR A 80 -29.12 -23.12 -5.13
CA TYR A 80 -28.08 -22.10 -5.20
C TYR A 80 -27.24 -22.21 -3.93
N ALA A 81 -26.06 -22.84 -4.03
CA ALA A 81 -25.01 -22.62 -3.06
C ALA A 81 -24.77 -21.12 -3.00
N LEU A 82 -25.00 -20.50 -1.83
CA LEU A 82 -24.55 -19.13 -1.62
C LEU A 82 -23.04 -19.10 -1.93
N PRO A 83 -22.53 -18.08 -2.64
CA PRO A 83 -21.10 -17.94 -2.81
C PRO A 83 -20.48 -17.75 -1.42
N THR A 84 -19.95 -18.83 -0.87
CA THR A 84 -19.20 -18.80 0.38
C THR A 84 -17.98 -17.95 0.08
N SER A 85 -17.96 -16.74 0.63
CA SER A 85 -16.84 -15.82 0.44
C SER A 85 -15.54 -16.57 0.77
N THR A 86 -14.62 -16.64 -0.19
CA THR A 86 -13.31 -17.26 0.03
C THR A 86 -12.44 -16.43 0.94
N LEU A 87 -12.88 -15.22 1.31
CA LEU A 87 -12.19 -14.28 2.20
C LEU A 87 -12.31 -14.74 3.66
N ASP A 88 -11.17 -14.87 4.32
CA ASP A 88 -11.02 -15.13 5.74
C ASP A 88 -10.93 -13.78 6.48
N PRO A 89 -11.95 -13.38 7.27
CA PRO A 89 -11.94 -12.10 7.97
C PRO A 89 -10.91 -12.03 9.09
N THR A 90 -10.27 -13.16 9.46
CA THR A 90 -9.16 -13.19 10.42
C THR A 90 -7.81 -12.85 9.78
N LYS A 91 -7.73 -12.76 8.45
CA LYS A 91 -6.50 -12.52 7.68
C LYS A 91 -6.57 -11.17 6.95
N LEU A 92 -5.74 -10.23 7.38
CA LEU A 92 -5.76 -8.84 6.90
C LEU A 92 -4.37 -8.34 6.52
N ALA A 93 -4.23 -7.86 5.28
CA ALA A 93 -3.13 -7.01 4.85
C ALA A 93 -3.51 -5.54 5.07
N PHE A 94 -2.66 -4.78 5.78
CA PHE A 94 -2.93 -3.43 6.22
C PHE A 94 -1.82 -2.48 5.81
N MET A 95 -2.23 -1.36 5.21
CA MET A 95 -1.37 -0.24 4.84
C MET A 95 -1.98 1.05 5.38
N VAL A 96 -1.13 1.93 5.90
CA VAL A 96 -1.48 3.31 6.24
C VAL A 96 -0.63 4.26 5.40
N GLU A 97 -1.27 5.17 4.66
CA GLU A 97 -0.59 6.19 3.86
C GLU A 97 -1.57 7.34 3.58
N THR A 98 -1.15 8.58 3.83
CA THR A 98 -1.99 9.77 3.65
C THR A 98 -1.74 10.50 2.34
N ARG A 99 -0.65 10.17 1.63
CA ARG A 99 -0.21 10.80 0.38
C ARG A 99 -0.71 10.01 -0.84
N PRO A 100 -1.13 10.68 -1.93
CA PRO A 100 -1.43 10.02 -3.20
C PRO A 100 -0.11 9.69 -3.94
N LEU A 101 0.62 8.67 -3.49
CA LEU A 101 1.89 8.28 -4.11
C LEU A 101 1.64 7.56 -5.45
N PRO A 102 2.33 7.91 -6.55
CA PRO A 102 2.00 7.45 -7.90
C PRO A 102 1.99 5.93 -8.11
N HIS A 103 2.76 5.18 -7.32
CA HIS A 103 2.95 3.74 -7.48
C HIS A 103 2.01 2.87 -6.66
N LEU A 104 1.29 3.43 -5.68
CA LEU A 104 0.36 2.68 -4.81
C LEU A 104 -0.69 1.86 -5.59
N PRO A 105 -1.29 2.34 -6.70
CA PRO A 105 -2.29 1.55 -7.41
C PRO A 105 -1.70 0.25 -7.96
N LEU A 106 -0.48 0.32 -8.51
CA LEU A 106 0.23 -0.84 -9.03
C LEU A 106 0.74 -1.74 -7.89
N GLN A 107 1.25 -1.16 -6.80
CA GLN A 107 1.67 -1.90 -5.61
C GLN A 107 0.51 -2.68 -4.98
N LEU A 108 -0.65 -2.04 -4.77
CA LEU A 108 -1.83 -2.70 -4.21
C LEU A 108 -2.36 -3.79 -5.15
N THR A 109 -2.38 -3.56 -6.46
CA THR A 109 -2.77 -4.57 -7.46
C THR A 109 -1.84 -5.78 -7.44
N HIS A 110 -0.53 -5.54 -7.34
CA HIS A 110 0.46 -6.60 -7.22
C HIS A 110 0.31 -7.39 -5.92
N MET A 111 0.25 -6.70 -4.77
CA MET A 111 0.14 -7.35 -3.47
C MET A 111 -1.15 -8.16 -3.36
N THR A 112 -2.28 -7.65 -3.89
CA THR A 112 -3.57 -8.37 -3.91
C THR A 112 -3.61 -9.59 -4.84
N SER A 113 -2.70 -9.68 -5.81
CA SER A 113 -2.59 -10.86 -6.70
C SER A 113 -1.63 -11.94 -6.17
N VAL A 114 -0.58 -11.56 -5.45
CA VAL A 114 0.45 -12.47 -4.89
C VAL A 114 0.08 -13.00 -3.51
N ILE A 115 -0.58 -12.21 -2.67
CA ILE A 115 -1.01 -12.65 -1.34
C ILE A 115 -2.17 -13.66 -1.48
N PRO A 116 -2.21 -14.76 -0.68
CA PRO A 116 -3.21 -15.82 -0.81
C PRO A 116 -4.65 -15.29 -0.83
N GLN A 117 -5.50 -15.95 -1.64
CA GLN A 117 -6.78 -15.39 -2.08
C GLN A 117 -7.78 -15.13 -0.94
N GLU A 118 -7.63 -15.79 0.20
CA GLU A 118 -8.46 -15.57 1.38
C GLU A 118 -8.14 -14.28 2.16
N TRP A 119 -6.97 -13.67 1.96
CA TRP A 119 -6.61 -12.45 2.70
C TRP A 119 -7.41 -11.25 2.21
N THR A 120 -7.91 -10.46 3.16
CA THR A 120 -8.50 -9.14 2.87
C THR A 120 -7.45 -8.04 2.95
N PHE A 121 -7.73 -6.88 2.35
CA PHE A 121 -6.87 -5.69 2.41
C PHE A 121 -7.63 -4.53 3.05
N LYS A 122 -6.95 -3.74 3.88
CA LYS A 122 -7.46 -2.45 4.38
C LYS A 122 -6.39 -1.37 4.22
N PHE A 123 -6.76 -0.32 3.51
CA PHE A 123 -5.96 0.89 3.34
C PHE A 123 -6.57 2.00 4.21
N MET A 124 -5.76 2.60 5.08
CA MET A 124 -6.15 3.72 5.93
C MET A 124 -5.40 4.98 5.47
N GLY A 125 -6.12 6.06 5.14
CA GLY A 125 -5.48 7.22 4.53
C GLY A 125 -6.28 8.52 4.59
N SER A 126 -5.77 9.55 3.94
CA SER A 126 -6.49 10.82 3.76
C SER A 126 -7.53 10.70 2.64
N ASN A 127 -8.50 11.62 2.63
CA ASN A 127 -9.45 11.73 1.52
C ASN A 127 -8.73 11.92 0.16
N ALA A 128 -7.58 12.59 0.13
CA ALA A 128 -6.80 12.78 -1.10
C ALA A 128 -6.20 11.45 -1.59
N SER A 129 -5.58 10.66 -0.71
CA SER A 129 -5.06 9.34 -1.06
C SER A 129 -6.17 8.36 -1.45
N ILE A 130 -7.31 8.37 -0.76
CA ILE A 130 -8.44 7.47 -1.04
C ILE A 130 -9.09 7.81 -2.39
N ASN A 131 -9.35 9.09 -2.66
CA ASN A 131 -9.91 9.54 -3.94
C ASN A 131 -8.95 9.25 -5.10
N TYR A 132 -7.64 9.38 -4.88
CA TYR A 132 -6.62 8.99 -5.86
C TYR A 132 -6.71 7.50 -6.21
N LEU A 133 -6.76 6.61 -5.21
CA LEU A 133 -6.92 5.17 -5.43
C LEU A 133 -8.26 4.82 -6.12
N LEU A 134 -9.35 5.49 -5.75
CA LEU A 134 -10.67 5.28 -6.38
C LEU A 134 -10.74 5.70 -7.86
N GLY A 135 -9.79 6.50 -8.35
CA GLY A 135 -9.65 6.81 -9.79
C GLY A 135 -9.40 5.56 -10.65
N PHE A 136 -8.86 4.49 -10.07
CA PHE A 136 -8.47 3.28 -10.79
C PHE A 136 -9.58 2.21 -10.76
N HIS A 137 -10.01 1.74 -11.93
CA HIS A 137 -11.13 0.78 -12.06
C HIS A 137 -10.87 -0.52 -11.28
N HIS A 138 -9.69 -1.13 -11.44
CA HIS A 138 -9.34 -2.38 -10.78
C HIS A 138 -9.35 -2.28 -9.24
N LEU A 139 -9.02 -1.11 -8.66
CA LEU A 139 -9.15 -0.91 -7.21
C LEU A 139 -10.61 -0.77 -6.79
N ARG A 140 -11.47 -0.15 -7.62
CA ARG A 140 -12.92 -0.13 -7.39
C ARG A 140 -13.53 -1.53 -7.46
N ASP A 141 -13.04 -2.41 -8.34
CA ASP A 141 -13.47 -3.82 -8.41
C ASP A 141 -13.05 -4.60 -7.14
N LEU A 142 -11.84 -4.36 -6.62
CA LEU A 142 -11.38 -4.91 -5.34
C LEU A 142 -12.21 -4.39 -4.16
N VAL A 143 -12.69 -3.14 -4.21
CA VAL A 143 -13.62 -2.59 -3.21
C VAL A 143 -15.01 -3.20 -3.33
N ALA A 144 -15.56 -3.30 -4.53
CA ALA A 144 -16.88 -3.90 -4.78
C ALA A 144 -16.96 -5.39 -4.38
N SER A 145 -15.83 -6.11 -4.47
CA SER A 145 -15.70 -7.51 -4.04
C SER A 145 -15.36 -7.69 -2.55
N ASN A 146 -15.25 -6.61 -1.77
CA ASN A 146 -14.77 -6.59 -0.38
C ASN A 146 -13.34 -7.14 -0.17
N LYS A 147 -12.57 -7.34 -1.26
CA LYS A 147 -11.15 -7.74 -1.19
C LYS A 147 -10.28 -6.60 -0.67
N LEU A 148 -10.65 -5.35 -0.93
CA LEU A 148 -10.01 -4.12 -0.45
C LEU A 148 -11.02 -3.21 0.26
N THR A 149 -10.71 -2.76 1.47
CA THR A 149 -11.48 -1.71 2.18
C THR A 149 -10.65 -0.43 2.23
N LEU A 150 -11.21 0.70 1.80
CA LEU A 150 -10.60 2.03 1.97
C LEU A 150 -11.28 2.75 3.13
N VAL A 151 -10.53 3.22 4.13
CA VAL A 151 -11.07 3.96 5.29
C VAL A 151 -10.30 5.25 5.57
N PRO A 152 -10.95 6.34 6.00
CA PRO A 152 -10.25 7.53 6.44
C PRO A 152 -9.42 7.24 7.70
N LEU A 153 -8.21 7.81 7.78
CA LEU A 153 -7.39 7.83 8.99
C LEU A 153 -8.12 8.63 10.09
N PRO A 154 -8.42 8.04 11.26
CA PRO A 154 -8.98 8.77 12.39
C PRO A 154 -8.10 9.94 12.84
N SER A 155 -8.71 11.09 13.12
CA SER A 155 -8.00 12.35 13.39
C SER A 155 -7.16 12.38 14.68
N HIS A 156 -7.18 11.31 15.49
CA HIS A 156 -6.36 11.18 16.69
C HIS A 156 -5.01 10.50 16.42
N TRP A 157 -4.85 9.83 15.28
CA TRP A 157 -3.57 9.30 14.82
C TRP A 157 -2.91 10.24 13.81
N ASP A 158 -1.61 10.45 13.98
CA ASP A 158 -0.74 11.04 12.97
C ASP A 158 0.18 9.96 12.39
N VAL A 159 0.53 10.10 11.12
CA VAL A 159 1.51 9.24 10.42
C VAL A 159 2.55 10.06 9.64
N SER A 160 2.72 11.34 9.97
CA SER A 160 3.69 12.23 9.33
C SER A 160 5.15 11.91 9.66
N SER A 161 5.42 11.10 10.69
CA SER A 161 6.75 10.80 11.19
C SER A 161 6.89 9.34 11.64
N ARG A 162 8.14 8.86 11.74
CA ARG A 162 8.42 7.52 12.29
C ARG A 162 7.88 7.36 13.71
N GLU A 163 8.03 8.37 14.57
CA GLU A 163 7.52 8.33 15.95
C GLU A 163 5.99 8.27 16.02
N SER A 164 5.28 9.04 15.20
CA SER A 164 3.80 9.04 15.21
C SER A 164 3.23 7.74 14.62
N ILE A 165 3.88 7.19 13.58
CA ILE A 165 3.64 5.81 13.11
C ILE A 165 3.89 4.79 14.23
N SER A 166 5.00 4.92 14.98
CA SER A 166 5.30 4.01 16.08
C SER A 166 4.28 4.09 17.22
N GLN A 167 3.75 5.27 17.50
CA GLN A 167 2.66 5.47 18.47
C GLN A 167 1.38 4.78 18.01
N MET A 168 0.95 4.99 16.76
CA MET A 168 -0.24 4.31 16.21
C MET A 168 -0.12 2.78 16.27
N PHE A 169 1.03 2.23 15.89
CA PHE A 169 1.24 0.77 15.92
C PHE A 169 1.51 0.18 17.32
N THR A 170 1.65 1.01 18.36
CA THR A 170 1.68 0.57 19.77
C THR A 170 0.41 0.96 20.54
N ASP A 171 -0.61 1.46 19.84
CA ASP A 171 -1.94 1.75 20.38
C ASP A 171 -2.85 0.51 20.31
N PRO A 172 -3.41 0.02 21.44
CA PRO A 172 -4.41 -1.04 21.43
C PRO A 172 -5.67 -0.73 20.61
N GLU A 173 -6.02 0.54 20.42
CA GLU A 173 -7.23 0.94 19.66
C GLU A 173 -7.10 0.61 18.18
N LEU A 174 -5.90 0.69 17.60
CA LEU A 174 -5.62 0.25 16.23
C LEU A 174 -6.05 -1.21 16.06
N TYR A 175 -5.47 -2.11 16.86
CA TYR A 175 -5.72 -3.55 16.79
C TYR A 175 -7.20 -3.90 17.04
N LYS A 176 -7.88 -3.21 17.96
CA LYS A 176 -9.32 -3.37 18.19
C LYS A 176 -10.16 -2.94 16.98
N SER A 177 -9.80 -1.84 16.31
CA SER A 177 -10.48 -1.36 15.09
C SER A 177 -10.29 -2.28 13.86
N LEU A 178 -9.33 -3.20 13.92
CA LEU A 178 -9.05 -4.19 12.88
C LEU A 178 -9.73 -5.55 13.12
N SER A 179 -10.48 -5.71 14.22
CA SER A 179 -11.28 -6.91 14.51
C SER A 179 -12.18 -7.32 13.32
N PRO A 180 -12.31 -8.61 12.99
CA PRO A 180 -11.80 -9.79 13.71
C PRO A 180 -10.43 -10.29 13.21
N ALA A 181 -9.59 -9.44 12.63
CA ALA A 181 -8.24 -9.83 12.20
C ALA A 181 -7.42 -10.42 13.36
N GLU A 182 -6.86 -11.61 13.16
CA GLU A 182 -5.89 -12.27 14.04
C GLU A 182 -4.49 -12.28 13.41
N HIS A 183 -4.43 -12.40 12.08
CA HIS A 183 -3.22 -12.34 11.28
C HIS A 183 -3.18 -11.03 10.51
N LEU A 184 -2.26 -10.14 10.91
CA LEU A 184 -2.10 -8.80 10.34
C LEU A 184 -0.75 -8.70 9.61
N LEU A 185 -0.77 -8.66 8.28
CA LEU A 185 0.39 -8.22 7.51
C LEU A 185 0.38 -6.69 7.48
N VAL A 186 1.40 -6.05 8.05
CA VAL A 186 1.67 -4.62 7.85
C VAL A 186 2.67 -4.48 6.71
N PHE A 187 2.34 -3.65 5.72
CA PHE A 187 3.20 -3.36 4.58
C PHE A 187 3.16 -1.87 4.21
N GLN A 188 4.32 -1.28 3.94
CA GLN A 188 4.51 0.14 3.62
C GLN A 188 4.74 0.39 2.11
N PRO A 189 4.66 1.64 1.61
CA PRO A 189 4.80 1.96 0.18
C PRO A 189 6.14 1.55 -0.47
N ASP A 190 7.15 1.24 0.35
CA ASP A 190 8.50 0.80 0.02
C ASP A 190 8.74 -0.70 0.32
N SER A 191 7.65 -1.48 0.33
CA SER A 191 7.68 -2.94 0.51
C SER A 191 6.92 -3.72 -0.59
N ILE A 192 7.41 -4.90 -0.97
CA ILE A 192 6.79 -5.72 -2.02
C ILE A 192 7.04 -7.22 -1.77
N PHE A 193 6.09 -8.07 -2.15
CA PHE A 193 6.30 -9.52 -2.28
C PHE A 193 6.69 -9.91 -3.71
N CYS A 194 7.31 -11.07 -3.87
CA CYS A 194 7.91 -11.51 -5.13
C CYS A 194 7.15 -12.69 -5.73
N THR A 195 6.75 -12.63 -7.01
CA THR A 195 6.03 -13.74 -7.68
C THR A 195 6.85 -15.03 -7.78
N LYS A 196 8.20 -14.93 -7.75
CA LYS A 196 9.10 -16.09 -7.77
C LYS A 196 9.36 -16.70 -6.38
N ALA A 197 8.72 -16.19 -5.32
CA ALA A 197 8.91 -16.72 -3.97
C ALA A 197 8.49 -18.19 -3.88
N PRO A 198 9.33 -19.08 -3.30
CA PRO A 198 8.99 -20.49 -3.11
C PRO A 198 8.04 -20.72 -1.92
N THR A 199 7.70 -19.65 -1.19
CA THR A 199 6.81 -19.64 -0.02
C THR A 199 5.70 -18.63 -0.20
N THR A 200 4.65 -18.76 0.60
CA THR A 200 3.52 -17.83 0.67
C THR A 200 3.44 -17.19 2.05
N LEU A 201 2.64 -16.13 2.18
CA LEU A 201 2.36 -15.52 3.49
C LEU A 201 1.81 -16.51 4.53
N ASN A 202 1.08 -17.54 4.09
CA ASN A 202 0.50 -18.56 4.96
C ASN A 202 1.56 -19.45 5.65
N ASP A 203 2.76 -19.58 5.09
CA ASP A 203 3.83 -20.40 5.69
C ASP A 203 4.37 -19.82 7.01
N PHE A 204 4.07 -18.53 7.27
CA PHE A 204 4.58 -17.75 8.38
C PHE A 204 3.55 -17.44 9.48
N ILE A 205 2.24 -17.71 9.28
CA ILE A 205 1.17 -17.42 10.26
C ILE A 205 1.29 -18.17 11.60
N LYS A 206 2.18 -19.15 11.66
CA LYS A 206 2.55 -19.90 12.87
C LYS A 206 3.35 -19.06 13.87
N TYR A 207 3.90 -17.91 13.47
CA TYR A 207 4.63 -16.97 14.32
C TYR A 207 3.72 -15.85 14.83
N ASP A 208 4.05 -15.32 16.00
CA ASP A 208 3.36 -14.18 16.59
C ASP A 208 3.89 -12.85 16.06
N TYR A 209 5.13 -12.85 15.61
CA TYR A 209 5.76 -11.74 14.92
C TYR A 209 6.86 -12.26 14.00
N ILE A 210 6.90 -11.75 12.77
CA ILE A 210 8.02 -11.91 11.83
C ILE A 210 8.13 -10.68 10.93
N GLY A 211 9.36 -10.22 10.75
CA GLY A 211 9.80 -9.25 9.75
C GLY A 211 11.30 -9.45 9.50
N ALA A 212 11.90 -8.66 8.61
CA ALA A 212 13.34 -8.75 8.33
C ALA A 212 14.21 -8.55 9.60
N PRO A 213 15.38 -9.20 9.70
CA PRO A 213 16.36 -8.91 10.73
C PRO A 213 17.24 -7.72 10.35
N TRP A 214 17.49 -6.82 11.29
CA TRP A 214 18.26 -5.59 11.03
C TRP A 214 19.78 -5.82 10.88
N SER A 215 20.31 -6.97 11.32
CA SER A 215 21.74 -7.31 11.22
C SER A 215 21.99 -8.82 11.25
N THR A 216 23.20 -9.24 10.88
CA THR A 216 23.66 -10.63 10.99
C THR A 216 23.81 -11.12 12.45
N TYR A 217 23.78 -10.22 13.42
CA TYR A 217 23.83 -10.54 14.87
C TYR A 217 22.44 -10.57 15.52
N SER A 218 21.38 -10.22 14.79
CA SER A 218 20.01 -10.25 15.29
C SER A 218 19.57 -11.70 15.54
N THR A 219 18.83 -11.94 16.62
CA THR A 219 18.27 -13.28 16.96
C THR A 219 16.88 -13.51 16.39
N TYR A 220 16.16 -12.44 16.09
CA TYR A 220 14.86 -12.35 15.41
C TYR A 220 14.80 -11.03 14.62
N GLY A 221 13.74 -10.83 13.82
CA GLY A 221 13.50 -9.57 13.11
C GLY A 221 12.33 -8.74 13.65
N GLY A 222 12.19 -7.54 13.09
CA GLY A 222 11.11 -6.59 13.39
C GLY A 222 10.58 -5.96 12.09
N ASN A 223 11.33 -5.04 11.50
CA ASN A 223 11.05 -4.47 10.18
C ASN A 223 9.60 -3.98 10.02
N GLY A 224 9.29 -2.84 10.66
CA GLY A 224 7.93 -2.30 10.74
C GLY A 224 7.21 -2.19 9.41
N GLY A 225 7.94 -1.85 8.34
CA GLY A 225 7.43 -1.65 6.98
C GLY A 225 7.12 -2.91 6.17
N LEU A 226 7.56 -4.11 6.61
CA LEU A 226 7.06 -5.39 6.08
C LEU A 226 7.11 -6.47 7.16
N SER A 227 5.99 -6.63 7.89
CA SER A 227 5.91 -7.53 9.05
C SER A 227 4.56 -8.22 9.17
N LEU A 228 4.57 -9.53 9.44
CA LEU A 228 3.38 -10.29 9.81
C LEU A 228 3.29 -10.39 11.34
N ARG A 229 2.12 -10.04 11.87
CA ARG A 229 1.86 -9.80 13.29
C ARG A 229 0.61 -10.56 13.75
N ARG A 230 0.68 -11.22 14.91
CA ARG A 230 -0.49 -11.82 15.57
C ARG A 230 -1.16 -10.79 16.47
N VAL A 231 -2.41 -10.45 16.17
CA VAL A 231 -3.17 -9.40 16.85
C VAL A 231 -3.40 -9.74 18.32
N SER A 232 -3.80 -10.98 18.64
CA SER A 232 -4.01 -11.43 20.02
C SER A 232 -2.73 -11.34 20.88
N SER A 233 -1.56 -11.71 20.34
CA SER A 233 -0.28 -11.61 21.07
C SER A 233 0.20 -10.16 21.25
N ILE A 234 -0.03 -9.27 20.27
CA ILE A 234 0.26 -7.84 20.46
C ILE A 234 -0.65 -7.23 21.52
N LEU A 235 -1.96 -7.51 21.50
CA LEU A 235 -2.88 -7.03 22.53
C LEU A 235 -2.46 -7.52 23.92
N ARG A 236 -2.08 -8.80 24.07
CA ARG A 236 -1.54 -9.36 25.34
C ARG A 236 -0.25 -8.68 25.81
N LEU A 237 0.63 -8.27 24.91
CA LEU A 237 1.82 -7.49 25.26
C LEU A 237 1.42 -6.10 25.74
N LEU A 238 0.58 -5.41 24.96
CA LEU A 238 0.14 -4.06 25.25
C LEU A 238 -0.67 -3.99 26.56
N GLU A 239 -1.45 -5.00 26.91
CA GLU A 239 -2.14 -5.05 28.21
C GLU A 239 -1.18 -5.02 29.42
N LYS A 240 0.06 -5.49 29.24
CA LYS A 240 1.10 -5.50 30.29
C LYS A 240 2.01 -4.27 30.25
N GLU A 241 2.38 -3.82 29.05
CA GLU A 241 3.39 -2.77 28.85
C GLU A 241 2.93 -1.71 27.83
N ARG A 242 3.37 -0.47 28.03
CA ARG A 242 3.12 0.66 27.13
C ARG A 242 4.44 1.23 26.65
N ARG A 243 4.63 1.31 25.33
CA ARG A 243 5.68 2.14 24.73
C ARG A 243 5.40 3.59 25.10
N LYS A 244 6.43 4.35 25.50
CA LYS A 244 6.26 5.78 25.82
C LYS A 244 6.37 6.62 24.55
N PRO A 245 5.68 7.77 24.46
CA PRO A 245 5.99 8.76 23.43
C PRO A 245 7.47 9.15 23.51
N GLY A 246 8.20 9.02 22.41
CA GLY A 246 9.64 9.27 22.37
C GLY A 246 10.52 8.20 23.05
N ASP A 247 10.08 6.94 23.10
CA ASP A 247 10.81 5.80 23.69
C ASP A 247 12.25 5.63 23.15
N GLY A 248 12.51 6.13 21.93
CA GLY A 248 13.77 5.95 21.19
C GLY A 248 13.82 4.65 20.41
N ALA A 249 13.24 3.56 20.94
CA ALA A 249 12.91 2.37 20.16
C ALA A 249 11.67 2.64 19.28
N LEU A 250 11.74 2.26 18.00
CA LEU A 250 10.58 2.26 17.10
C LEU A 250 9.65 1.09 17.43
N GLU A 251 8.43 1.07 16.86
CA GLU A 251 7.42 0.08 17.22
C GLU A 251 7.85 -1.36 16.91
N ASP A 252 8.57 -1.56 15.83
CA ASP A 252 8.96 -2.89 15.37
C ASP A 252 9.97 -3.53 16.34
N LEU A 253 11.00 -2.77 16.70
CA LEU A 253 11.96 -3.12 17.73
C LEU A 253 11.31 -3.27 19.12
N TRP A 254 10.41 -2.36 19.49
CA TRP A 254 9.74 -2.40 20.78
C TRP A 254 8.81 -3.63 20.91
N LEU A 255 7.96 -3.85 19.91
CA LEU A 255 7.03 -4.99 19.85
C LEU A 255 7.79 -6.32 19.78
N SER A 256 8.80 -6.46 18.92
CA SER A 256 9.56 -7.71 18.81
C SER A 256 10.30 -8.03 20.11
N ASN A 257 10.91 -7.03 20.75
CA ASN A 257 11.61 -7.20 22.04
C ASN A 257 10.63 -7.57 23.17
N GLY A 258 9.44 -6.98 23.19
CA GLY A 258 8.40 -7.30 24.16
C GLY A 258 7.82 -8.70 23.94
N LEU A 259 7.47 -9.05 22.70
CA LEU A 259 6.95 -10.37 22.34
C LEU A 259 7.96 -11.48 22.57
N ASN A 260 9.25 -11.26 22.34
CA ASN A 260 10.30 -12.24 22.64
C ASN A 260 10.48 -12.51 24.15
N LYS A 261 10.03 -11.59 25.02
CA LYS A 261 10.00 -11.78 26.48
C LYS A 261 8.67 -12.32 26.98
N LEU A 262 7.61 -12.28 26.16
CA LEU A 262 6.26 -12.64 26.55
C LEU A 262 6.09 -14.17 26.56
N GLU A 263 5.75 -14.71 27.72
CA GLU A 263 5.49 -16.15 27.90
C GLU A 263 4.45 -16.68 26.90
N GLY A 264 4.78 -17.82 26.27
CA GLY A 264 3.94 -18.46 25.26
C GLY A 264 3.94 -17.80 23.88
N SER A 265 4.66 -16.69 23.69
CA SER A 265 4.82 -16.06 22.37
C SER A 265 5.77 -16.86 21.49
N ARG A 266 5.51 -16.89 20.17
CA ARG A 266 6.37 -17.60 19.19
C ARG A 266 6.97 -16.65 18.16
N MET A 267 8.15 -16.12 18.46
CA MET A 267 8.94 -15.33 17.50
C MET A 267 9.54 -16.20 16.39
N ALA A 268 9.67 -15.64 15.19
CA ALA A 268 10.54 -16.21 14.16
C ALA A 268 12.02 -15.94 14.50
N SER A 269 12.89 -16.94 14.32
CA SER A 269 14.34 -16.72 14.43
C SER A 269 14.84 -15.88 13.26
N ALA A 270 15.97 -15.17 13.43
CA ALA A 270 16.56 -14.35 12.38
C ALA A 270 16.77 -15.13 11.06
N ALA A 271 17.17 -16.40 11.16
CA ALA A 271 17.35 -17.30 10.01
C ALA A 271 16.06 -17.55 9.20
N VAL A 272 14.89 -17.50 9.83
CA VAL A 272 13.57 -17.58 9.15
C VAL A 272 13.10 -16.18 8.74
N SER A 273 13.34 -15.16 9.57
CA SER A 273 13.02 -13.75 9.26
C SER A 273 13.60 -13.29 7.91
N LYS A 274 14.86 -13.63 7.61
CA LYS A 274 15.48 -13.27 6.32
C LYS A 274 14.84 -13.93 5.10
N THR A 275 14.16 -15.07 5.24
CA THR A 275 13.41 -15.69 4.12
C THR A 275 11.99 -15.13 3.99
N PHE A 276 11.51 -14.35 4.96
CA PHE A 276 10.24 -13.63 4.88
C PHE A 276 10.42 -12.25 4.22
N SER A 277 11.39 -11.48 4.70
CA SER A 277 11.69 -10.15 4.17
C SER A 277 13.19 -9.86 4.24
N VAL A 278 13.73 -9.26 3.18
CA VAL A 278 15.07 -8.67 3.16
C VAL A 278 14.98 -7.15 3.31
N GLU A 279 15.70 -6.63 4.31
CA GLU A 279 15.92 -5.20 4.56
C GLU A 279 17.43 -4.93 4.65
N SER A 280 18.08 -5.43 5.70
CA SER A 280 19.53 -5.28 5.94
C SER A 280 20.33 -6.59 5.84
N VAL A 281 19.68 -7.76 5.81
CA VAL A 281 20.31 -9.08 5.82
C VAL A 281 19.87 -9.86 4.59
N TRP A 282 20.84 -10.36 3.83
CA TRP A 282 20.62 -11.03 2.55
C TRP A 282 19.92 -12.39 2.67
N ASP A 283 19.03 -12.66 1.72
CA ASP A 283 18.57 -13.99 1.35
C ASP A 283 18.40 -14.10 -0.17
N GLU A 284 18.61 -15.31 -0.70
CA GLU A 284 18.53 -15.60 -2.14
C GLU A 284 17.08 -15.69 -2.65
N ALA A 285 16.13 -16.08 -1.80
CA ALA A 285 14.75 -16.33 -2.19
C ALA A 285 13.73 -15.90 -1.11
N PRO A 286 13.75 -14.63 -0.66
CA PRO A 286 12.78 -14.15 0.31
C PRO A 286 11.38 -14.03 -0.29
N LEU A 287 10.34 -14.10 0.55
CA LEU A 287 8.97 -13.78 0.16
C LEU A 287 8.83 -12.32 -0.32
N GLY A 288 9.61 -11.39 0.25
CA GLY A 288 9.60 -9.99 -0.17
C GLY A 288 10.83 -9.17 0.22
N TYR A 289 10.76 -7.89 -0.11
CA TYR A 289 11.76 -6.87 0.22
C TYR A 289 11.09 -5.68 0.91
N HIS A 290 11.74 -5.13 1.92
CA HIS A 290 11.52 -3.77 2.41
C HIS A 290 12.76 -2.94 2.05
N ILE A 291 12.58 -1.95 1.20
CA ILE A 291 13.70 -1.32 0.47
C ILE A 291 14.41 -0.25 1.30
N GLY A 292 13.76 0.24 2.36
CA GLY A 292 14.17 1.42 3.11
C GLY A 292 13.32 2.64 2.75
N TRP A 293 13.44 3.70 3.55
CA TRP A 293 12.47 4.78 3.62
C TRP A 293 12.44 5.66 2.36
N LEU A 294 11.45 5.43 1.49
CA LEU A 294 11.02 6.34 0.41
C LEU A 294 12.16 6.97 -0.43
N GLY A 295 13.16 6.17 -0.80
CA GLY A 295 14.32 6.59 -1.59
C GLY A 295 15.66 6.63 -0.84
N VAL A 296 15.68 6.26 0.45
CA VAL A 296 16.92 5.89 1.15
C VAL A 296 17.02 4.37 1.23
N HIS A 297 18.03 3.80 0.58
CA HIS A 297 18.25 2.36 0.53
C HIS A 297 19.17 1.87 1.66
N HIS A 298 19.00 0.60 2.03
CA HIS A 298 19.91 -0.08 2.95
C HIS A 298 21.21 -0.49 2.23
N GLU A 299 22.30 0.24 2.48
CA GLU A 299 23.65 0.04 1.91
C GLU A 299 24.11 -1.44 1.97
N GLN A 300 23.69 -2.19 2.99
CA GLN A 300 24.09 -3.58 3.21
C GLN A 300 23.60 -4.53 2.10
N ILE A 301 22.57 -4.11 1.36
CA ILE A 301 21.94 -4.84 0.26
C ILE A 301 22.13 -4.10 -1.07
N TRP A 302 21.82 -2.81 -1.13
CA TRP A 302 21.66 -2.08 -2.39
C TRP A 302 22.97 -1.54 -2.97
N ASP A 303 24.03 -1.38 -2.16
CA ASP A 303 25.36 -0.96 -2.65
C ASP A 303 26.17 -2.14 -3.25
N LYS A 304 25.59 -3.35 -3.29
CA LYS A 304 26.23 -4.57 -3.81
C LYS A 304 25.67 -4.91 -5.19
N PRO A 305 26.43 -4.69 -6.29
CA PRO A 305 25.92 -4.89 -7.64
C PRO A 305 25.38 -6.29 -7.92
N ASP A 306 26.00 -7.33 -7.35
CA ASP A 306 25.57 -8.73 -7.51
C ASP A 306 24.20 -8.97 -6.85
N TYR A 307 23.97 -8.42 -5.65
CA TYR A 307 22.68 -8.53 -4.96
C TYR A 307 21.60 -7.76 -5.71
N VAL A 308 21.89 -6.53 -6.18
CA VAL A 308 20.96 -5.74 -6.99
C VAL A 308 20.60 -6.46 -8.29
N SER A 309 21.60 -7.03 -8.99
CA SER A 309 21.41 -7.81 -10.21
C SER A 309 20.51 -9.03 -9.96
N HIS A 310 20.74 -9.75 -8.87
CA HIS A 310 19.90 -10.86 -8.44
C HIS A 310 18.47 -10.41 -8.12
N ILE A 311 18.28 -9.38 -7.28
CA ILE A 311 16.94 -8.85 -6.93
C ILE A 311 16.17 -8.46 -8.19
N MET A 312 16.81 -7.75 -9.13
CA MET A 312 16.17 -7.29 -10.38
C MET A 312 15.71 -8.43 -11.31
N ASN A 313 16.31 -9.62 -11.17
CA ASN A 313 15.93 -10.83 -11.87
C ASN A 313 14.94 -11.70 -11.07
N TYR A 314 15.17 -11.87 -9.76
CA TYR A 314 14.36 -12.69 -8.86
C TYR A 314 13.00 -12.05 -8.56
N CYS A 315 13.01 -10.77 -8.21
CA CYS A 315 11.86 -9.98 -7.80
C CYS A 315 11.78 -8.68 -8.61
N PRO A 316 11.55 -8.74 -9.95
CA PRO A 316 11.47 -7.54 -10.80
C PRO A 316 10.44 -6.51 -10.34
N GLU A 317 9.50 -6.90 -9.48
CA GLU A 317 8.42 -6.08 -8.92
C GLU A 317 8.92 -5.04 -7.90
N VAL A 318 10.17 -5.15 -7.41
CA VAL A 318 10.82 -4.04 -6.68
C VAL A 318 10.81 -2.73 -7.48
N LYS A 319 10.79 -2.81 -8.82
CA LYS A 319 10.71 -1.63 -9.71
C LYS A 319 9.41 -0.84 -9.57
N ILE A 320 8.37 -1.41 -8.95
CA ILE A 320 7.12 -0.71 -8.61
C ILE A 320 7.36 0.29 -7.47
N ILE A 321 8.20 -0.08 -6.49
CA ILE A 321 8.39 0.65 -5.23
C ILE A 321 9.73 1.39 -5.14
N LEU A 322 10.69 1.07 -6.03
CA LEU A 322 11.88 1.89 -6.25
C LEU A 322 11.46 3.25 -6.83
N GLY A 323 11.91 4.33 -6.20
CA GLY A 323 11.42 5.68 -6.47
C GLY A 323 11.61 6.10 -7.93
N MET A 324 10.50 6.32 -8.65
CA MET A 324 10.52 6.77 -10.05
C MET A 324 10.95 8.23 -10.22
N LYS A 325 12.22 8.53 -9.91
CA LYS A 325 12.96 9.59 -10.62
C LYS A 325 13.61 8.97 -11.86
N LEU A 326 12.81 8.79 -12.90
CA LEU A 326 13.27 8.25 -14.19
C LEU A 326 13.78 9.34 -15.16
N ASP A 327 14.35 10.42 -14.62
CA ASP A 327 15.03 11.47 -15.38
C ASP A 327 16.54 11.46 -15.04
N ASN A 328 17.35 10.96 -15.98
CA ASN A 328 18.82 10.84 -15.97
C ASN A 328 19.43 9.64 -15.19
N ASP A 329 19.23 8.45 -15.77
CA ASP A 329 20.10 7.26 -15.79
C ASP A 329 21.12 6.97 -14.66
N LYS A 330 20.71 6.04 -13.79
CA LYS A 330 21.24 4.66 -13.62
C LYS A 330 22.75 4.45 -13.39
N PRO A 331 23.13 3.77 -12.29
CA PRO A 331 24.44 3.21 -12.09
C PRO A 331 24.40 1.69 -12.24
N GLN A 332 25.58 1.13 -12.41
CA GLN A 332 25.86 -0.19 -11.88
C GLN A 332 25.74 -0.10 -10.35
N GLY A 333 24.62 -0.55 -9.78
CA GLY A 333 24.36 -0.48 -8.33
C GLY A 333 23.42 0.64 -7.83
N VAL A 334 22.38 1.02 -8.58
CA VAL A 334 21.19 1.82 -8.13
C VAL A 334 21.36 3.36 -8.03
N SER A 335 20.50 4.11 -8.75
CA SER A 335 20.33 5.60 -8.71
C SER A 335 18.91 5.97 -8.36
#